data_AF-A0A645FE63-F1
#
_entry.id   AF-A0A645FE63-F1
#
_cell.length_a   1.000
_cell.length_b   1.000
_cell.length_c   1.000
_cell.angle_alpha   90.00
_cell.angle_beta   90.00
_cell.angle_gamma   90.00
#
_symmetry.space_group_name_H-M   'P 1'
#
loop_
_entity.id
_entity.type
_entity.pdbx_description
1 polymer ?
#
loop_
_entity_poly.entity_id
_entity_poly.type
_entity_poly.pdbx_seq_one_letter_code
_entity_poly.pdbx_strand_id
1 'polypeptide(L)' 'MLMGVLQGVQGPARDIVCLNSGAALYAANVAGSIEEGLERAQQAIDSGAALAKLQELVAYSQKLGQAAA' A
#
# COMPACT_ATOMS: atom_id res chain seq x y z
N MET A 1 1.37 -13.41 -6.19
CA MET A 1 1.20 -13.14 -4.74
C MET A 1 1.05 -11.65 -4.44
N LEU A 2 2.05 -10.78 -4.72
CA LEU A 2 1.93 -9.33 -4.46
C LEU A 2 0.75 -8.64 -5.18
N MET A 3 0.62 -8.82 -6.50
CA MET A 3 -0.45 -8.16 -7.25
C MET A 3 -1.85 -8.53 -6.76
N GLY A 4 -2.05 -9.78 -6.33
CA GLY A 4 -3.32 -10.21 -5.74
C GLY A 4 -3.66 -9.43 -4.47
N VAL A 5 -2.69 -9.17 -3.60
CA VAL A 5 -2.89 -8.33 -2.40
C VAL A 5 -3.35 -6.93 -2.78
N LEU A 6 -2.67 -6.28 -3.73
CA LEU A 6 -3.01 -4.92 -4.16
C LEU A 6 -4.33 -4.84 -4.94
N GLN A 7 -4.80 -5.95 -5.51
CA GLN A 7 -6.10 -6.09 -6.15
C GLN A 7 -7.23 -6.46 -5.15
N GLY A 8 -6.93 -6.56 -3.85
CA GLY A 8 -7.92 -6.88 -2.81
C GLY A 8 -8.26 -8.36 -2.69
N VAL A 9 -7.43 -9.27 -3.23
CA VAL A 9 -7.65 -10.71 -3.03
C VAL A 9 -7.47 -11.05 -1.55
N GLN A 10 -8.53 -11.59 -0.95
CA GLN A 10 -8.54 -12.01 0.44
C GLN A 10 -7.59 -13.18 0.70
N GLY A 11 -6.95 -13.17 1.87
CA GLY A 11 -6.14 -14.29 2.36
C GLY A 11 -4.93 -13.83 3.19
N PRO A 12 -4.15 -14.79 3.73
CA PRO A 12 -3.08 -14.51 4.71
C PRO A 12 -2.02 -13.51 4.21
N ALA A 13 -1.76 -13.49 2.90
CA ALA A 13 -0.85 -12.54 2.28
C ALA A 13 -1.36 -11.09 2.37
N ARG A 14 -2.67 -10.87 2.20
CA ARG A 14 -3.29 -9.53 2.38
C ARG A 14 -3.26 -9.16 3.86
N ASP A 15 -3.59 -10.10 4.74
CA ASP A 15 -3.66 -9.87 6.18
C ASP A 15 -2.31 -9.39 6.75
N ILE A 16 -1.21 -10.08 6.41
CA ILE A 16 0.12 -9.71 6.91
C ILE A 16 0.60 -8.36 6.32
N VAL A 17 0.24 -8.04 5.08
CA VAL A 17 0.57 -6.74 4.47
C VAL A 17 -0.22 -5.62 5.12
N CYS A 18 -1.52 -5.79 5.36
CA CYS A 18 -2.34 -4.81 6.06
C CYS A 18 -1.84 -4.58 7.49
N LEU A 19 -1.47 -5.63 8.22
CA LEU A 19 -0.93 -5.52 9.57
C LEU A 19 0.37 -4.70 9.61
N ASN A 20 1.35 -5.04 8.76
CA ASN A 20 2.62 -4.31 8.72
C ASN A 20 2.44 -2.86 8.24
N SER A 21 1.56 -2.64 7.26
CA SER A 21 1.26 -1.30 6.76
C SER A 21 0.57 -0.46 7.84
N GLY A 22 -0.35 -1.04 8.61
CA GLY A 22 -0.99 -0.38 9.74
C GLY A 22 0.00 -0.01 10.84
N ALA A 23 0.91 -0.92 11.20
CA ALA A 23 1.99 -0.62 12.14
C ALA A 23 2.92 0.50 11.64
N ALA A 24 3.23 0.53 10.34
CA ALA A 24 4.01 1.60 9.72
C ALA A 24 3.29 2.95 9.76
N LEU A 25 1.97 2.98 9.50
CA LEU A 25 1.15 4.19 9.59
C LEU A 25 1.10 4.74 11.02
N TYR A 26 0.96 3.86 12.02
CA TYR A 26 1.05 4.24 13.42
C TYR A 26 2.44 4.80 13.77
N ALA A 27 3.51 4.09 13.42
CA ALA A 27 4.88 4.53 13.69
C ALA A 27 5.24 5.86 13.02
N ALA A 28 4.60 6.18 11.89
CA ALA A 28 4.75 7.45 11.18
C ALA A 28 3.87 8.59 11.74
N ASN A 29 3.17 8.40 12.86
CA ASN A 29 2.18 9.34 13.41
C ASN A 29 1.04 9.68 12.45
N VAL A 30 0.75 8.79 11.49
CA VAL A 30 -0.34 8.98 10.54
C VAL A 30 -1.66 8.49 11.13
N ALA A 31 -1.63 7.39 11.90
CA ALA A 31 -2.76 6.83 12.63
C ALA A 31 -2.50 6.86 14.14
N GLY A 32 -3.55 7.05 14.95
CA GLY A 32 -3.47 7.14 16.42
C GLY A 32 -3.26 5.80 17.14
N SER A 33 -3.49 4.68 16.46
CA SER A 33 -3.23 3.34 16.96
C SER A 33 -2.87 2.36 15.82
N ILE A 34 -2.37 1.17 16.17
CA ILE A 34 -2.14 0.11 15.17
C ILE A 34 -3.46 -0.38 14.57
N GLU A 35 -4.54 -0.42 15.35
CA GLU A 35 -5.89 -0.79 14.89
C GLU A 35 -6.40 0.19 13.84
N GLU A 36 -6.33 1.50 14.12
CA GLU A 36 -6.70 2.53 13.15
C GLU A 36 -5.80 2.45 11.89
N GLY A 37 -4.51 2.18 12.07
CA GLY A 37 -3.59 1.96 10.95
C GLY A 37 -4.00 0.76 10.09
N LEU A 38 -4.43 -0.35 10.71
CA LEU A 38 -4.88 -1.56 10.02
C LEU A 38 -6.14 -1.28 9.19
N GLU A 39 -7.13 -0.60 9.76
CA GLU A 39 -8.36 -0.20 9.06
C GLU A 39 -8.04 0.65 7.83
N ARG A 40 -7.13 1.62 7.97
CA ARG A 40 -6.69 2.47 6.87
C ARG A 40 -5.92 1.72 5.79
N ALA A 41 -5.08 0.76 6.18
CA ALA A 41 -4.37 -0.09 5.22
C ALA A 41 -5.35 -0.96 4.42
N GLN A 42 -6.35 -1.55 5.08
CA GLN A 42 -7.42 -2.31 4.41
C GLN A 42 -8.20 -1.41 3.46
N GLN A 43 -8.62 -0.21 3.91
CA GLN A 43 -9.33 0.75 3.07
C GLN A 43 -8.50 1.17 1.84
N ALA A 44 -7.20 1.37 1.98
CA ALA A 44 -6.31 1.71 0.86
C ALA A 44 -6.21 0.58 -0.18
N ILE A 45 -6.24 -0.68 0.24
CA ILE A 45 -6.28 -1.84 -0.65
C ILE A 45 -7.66 -1.96 -1.31
N ASP A 46 -8.73 -1.94 -0.52
CA ASP A 46 -10.10 -2.22 -0.98
C ASP A 46 -10.63 -1.15 -1.93
N SER A 47 -10.20 0.10 -1.74
CA SER A 47 -10.50 1.21 -2.66
C SER A 47 -9.66 1.19 -3.95
N GLY A 48 -8.64 0.32 -4.04
CA GLY A 48 -7.67 0.31 -5.14
C GLY A 48 -6.61 1.42 -5.09
N ALA A 49 -6.64 2.30 -4.08
CA ALA A 49 -5.69 3.40 -3.94
C ALA A 49 -4.23 2.93 -3.82
N ALA A 50 -3.99 1.80 -3.14
CA ALA A 50 -2.66 1.21 -3.02
C ALA A 50 -2.09 0.76 -4.39
N LEU A 51 -2.93 0.12 -5.22
CA LEU A 51 -2.54 -0.29 -6.56
C LEU A 51 -2.29 0.92 -7.48
N ALA A 52 -3.16 1.93 -7.41
CA ALA A 52 -2.98 3.17 -8.16
C ALA A 52 -1.65 3.86 -7.79
N LYS A 53 -1.31 3.89 -6.49
CA LYS A 53 -0.03 4.48 -6.03
C LYS A 53 1.19 3.74 -6.57
N LEU A 54 1.15 2.40 -6.66
CA LEU A 54 2.21 1.62 -7.31
C LEU A 54 2.36 1.99 -8.79
N GLN A 55 1.24 2.12 -9.52
CA GLN A 55 1.26 2.50 -10.93
C GLN A 55 1.83 3.90 -11.14
N GLU A 56 1.46 4.86 -10.28
CA GLU A 56 2.05 6.21 -10.28
C GLU A 56 3.57 6.17 -10.07
N LEU A 57 4.05 5.39 -9.10
CA LEU A 57 5.49 5.25 -8.83
C LEU A 57 6.24 4.65 -10.03
N VAL A 58 5.67 3.63 -10.68
CA VAL A 58 6.24 3.02 -11.89
C VAL A 58 6.34 4.06 -13.00
N ALA A 59 5.26 4.79 -13.29
CA ALA A 59 5.25 5.82 -14.33
C ALA A 59 6.25 6.96 -14.02
N TYR A 60 6.33 7.38 -12.77
CA TYR A 60 7.24 8.43 -12.33
C TYR A 60 8.71 8.02 -12.47
N SER A 61 9.07 6.82 -11.99
CA SER A 61 10.45 6.31 -12.07
C SER A 61 10.93 6.10 -13.51
N GLN A 62 10.06 5.66 -14.41
CA GLN A 62 10.37 5.55 -15.85
C GLN A 62 10.67 6.91 -16.48
N LYS A 63 9.87 7.94 -16.15
CA LYS A 63 10.12 9.31 -16.63
C LYS A 63 11.47 9.84 -16.14
N LEU A 64 11.81 9.62 -14.87
CA LEU A 64 13.12 10.00 -14.33
C LEU A 64 14.28 9.29 -15.02
N GLY A 65 14.14 7.98 -15.29
CA GLY A 65 15.18 7.22 -15.99
C GLY A 65 15.41 7.70 -17.43
N GLN A 66 14.36 8.11 -18.14
CA GLN A 66 14.48 8.67 -19.49
C GLN A 66 15.08 10.07 -19.51
N ALA A 67 14.82 10.89 -18.50
CA ALA A 67 15.40 12.23 -18.40
C ALA A 67 16.90 12.23 -18.01
N ALA A 68 17.39 11.12 -17.45
CA ALA A 68 18.78 10.93 -17.05
C ALA A 68 19.65 10.25 -18.12
N ALA A 69 19.05 9.82 -19.24
CA ALA A 69 19.71 9.18 -20.38
C ALA A 69 19.94 10.19 -21.52
#